data_AF-A0A7H4PMR3-F1
#
_entry.id   AF-A0A7H4PMR3-F1
#
_cell.length_a   1.000
_cell.length_b   1.000
_cell.length_c   1.000
_cell.angle_alpha   90.00
_cell.angle_beta   90.00
_cell.angle_gamma   90.00
#
_symmetry.space_group_name_H-M   'P 1'
#
loop_
_entity.id
_entity.type
_entity.pdbx_description
1 polymer ?
#
loop_
_entity_poly.entity_id
_entity_poly.type
_entity_poly.pdbx_seq_one_letter_code
_entity_poly.pdbx_strand_id
1 'polypeptide(L)'
;MIINLPATVEVSTPNVYADQIEYFCRHFSRRADVCISVHPHNDRGTGVASAELAVMAGADRVEGCLFGNGERTGNVCLVTLAMNLYSQGVDPRLSFSEMNRVVEIVESCNQIPVHPRHPWAGSLAYTAFSGSHQDAIKKGFDARRPGDRWEMPYLPIDPQDIGCSYEAVIRVNSQSGKSGSAWLIEQNHGLKLPRALQQDFSLHVQHETDTHGKEMTQNALWQLFRARYGLLPQPPLALLDYQSDSQQDGQLSLQATLRIAGENATTAEPRATACCPPPPAG
;
A
#
# COMPACT_ATOMS: atom_id res chain seq x y z
N MET A 1 -23.91 -28.80 -23.85
CA MET A 1 -24.36 -27.63 -24.65
C MET A 1 -24.29 -26.39 -23.75
N ILE A 2 -23.98 -25.21 -24.28
CA ILE A 2 -23.95 -23.95 -23.52
C ILE A 2 -25.11 -23.07 -23.99
N ILE A 3 -25.87 -22.50 -23.07
CA ILE A 3 -26.86 -21.45 -23.34
C ILE A 3 -26.35 -20.17 -22.71
N ASN A 4 -26.03 -19.17 -23.53
CA ASN A 4 -25.54 -17.88 -23.07
C ASN A 4 -26.70 -16.87 -23.00
N LEU A 5 -26.86 -16.21 -21.85
CA LEU A 5 -27.89 -15.23 -21.57
C LEU A 5 -27.24 -13.85 -21.37
N PRO A 6 -26.93 -13.10 -22.45
CA PRO A 6 -26.20 -11.85 -22.33
C PRO A 6 -27.09 -10.71 -21.82
N ALA A 7 -26.52 -9.82 -21.01
CA ALA A 7 -27.03 -8.46 -20.88
C ALA A 7 -26.25 -7.60 -21.89
N THR A 8 -26.58 -7.74 -23.18
CA THR A 8 -25.89 -7.05 -24.30
C THR A 8 -25.85 -5.54 -24.11
N VAL A 9 -26.94 -5.00 -23.59
CA VAL A 9 -27.01 -3.67 -22.99
C VAL A 9 -27.55 -3.85 -21.58
N GLU A 10 -26.86 -3.29 -20.59
CA GLU A 10 -27.34 -3.28 -19.22
C GLU A 10 -28.51 -2.29 -19.09
N VAL A 11 -29.75 -2.78 -19.01
CA VAL A 11 -30.97 -1.93 -19.06
C VAL A 11 -31.68 -1.75 -17.71
N SER A 12 -31.30 -2.51 -16.68
CA SER A 12 -31.94 -2.47 -15.36
C SER A 12 -30.91 -2.63 -14.24
N THR A 13 -31.37 -2.70 -12.99
CA THR A 13 -30.53 -3.01 -11.82
C THR A 13 -30.13 -4.50 -11.81
N PRO A 14 -28.99 -4.85 -11.20
CA PRO A 14 -28.44 -6.20 -11.26
C PRO A 14 -29.36 -7.27 -10.65
N ASN A 15 -30.19 -6.92 -9.67
CA ASN A 15 -31.16 -7.84 -9.09
C ASN A 15 -32.24 -8.28 -10.09
N VAL A 16 -32.68 -7.39 -11.01
CA VAL A 16 -33.66 -7.74 -12.03
C VAL A 16 -33.07 -8.72 -13.04
N TYR A 17 -31.78 -8.55 -13.38
CA TYR A 17 -31.08 -9.51 -14.22
C TYR A 17 -30.95 -10.87 -13.51
N ALA A 18 -30.60 -10.88 -12.22
CA ALA A 18 -30.55 -12.11 -11.43
C ALA A 18 -31.90 -12.84 -11.36
N ASP A 19 -33.01 -12.11 -11.15
CA ASP A 19 -34.37 -12.68 -11.17
C ASP A 19 -34.68 -13.35 -12.52
N GLN A 20 -34.26 -12.76 -13.64
CA GLN A 20 -34.43 -13.34 -14.97
C GLN A 20 -33.60 -14.61 -15.14
N ILE A 21 -32.36 -14.64 -14.65
CA ILE A 21 -31.49 -15.82 -14.68
C ILE A 21 -32.06 -16.94 -13.81
N GLU A 22 -32.51 -16.64 -12.59
CA GLU A 22 -33.13 -17.62 -11.70
C GLU A 22 -34.41 -18.18 -12.32
N TYR A 23 -35.26 -17.30 -12.86
CA TYR A 23 -36.48 -17.70 -13.55
C TYR A 23 -36.14 -18.64 -14.71
N PHE A 24 -35.17 -18.29 -15.56
CA PHE A 24 -34.74 -19.15 -16.66
C PHE A 24 -34.24 -20.51 -16.14
N CYS A 25 -33.35 -20.51 -15.13
CA CYS A 25 -32.78 -21.73 -14.58
C CYS A 25 -33.83 -22.67 -13.98
N ARG A 26 -34.88 -22.13 -13.34
CA ARG A 26 -35.97 -22.90 -12.74
C ARG A 26 -36.97 -23.45 -13.76
N HIS A 27 -37.17 -22.77 -14.88
CA HIS A 27 -38.22 -23.12 -15.87
C HIS A 27 -37.68 -23.79 -17.14
N PHE A 28 -36.37 -23.75 -17.37
CA PHE A 28 -35.77 -24.40 -18.52
C PHE A 28 -35.77 -25.93 -18.34
N SER A 29 -36.58 -26.63 -19.13
CA SER A 29 -36.86 -28.07 -18.97
C SER A 29 -35.65 -28.99 -19.06
N ARG A 30 -34.56 -28.52 -19.68
CA ARG A 30 -33.31 -29.28 -19.86
C ARG A 30 -32.15 -28.72 -19.03
N ARG A 31 -32.42 -28.12 -17.86
CA ARG A 31 -31.42 -27.46 -17.01
C ARG A 31 -30.19 -28.32 -16.71
N ALA A 32 -30.36 -29.62 -16.51
CA ALA A 32 -29.27 -30.55 -16.23
C ALA A 32 -28.39 -30.88 -17.45
N ASP A 33 -28.87 -30.64 -18.68
CA ASP A 33 -28.16 -30.96 -19.93
C ASP A 33 -27.29 -29.80 -20.43
N VAL A 34 -27.38 -28.64 -19.79
CA VAL A 34 -26.80 -27.38 -20.27
C VAL A 34 -25.97 -26.69 -19.21
N CYS A 35 -24.93 -26.00 -19.67
CA CYS A 35 -24.24 -24.99 -18.89
C CYS A 35 -24.90 -23.64 -19.19
N ILE A 36 -25.49 -23.03 -18.17
CA ILE A 36 -26.04 -21.67 -18.26
C ILE A 36 -24.89 -20.69 -18.10
N SER A 37 -24.62 -19.95 -19.17
CA SER A 37 -23.59 -18.93 -19.21
C SER A 37 -24.24 -17.54 -19.17
N VAL A 38 -23.60 -16.60 -18.50
CA VAL A 38 -23.99 -15.18 -18.48
C VAL A 38 -22.89 -14.32 -19.07
N HIS A 39 -23.29 -13.24 -19.74
CA HIS A 39 -22.37 -12.30 -20.37
C HIS A 39 -22.88 -10.86 -20.13
N PRO A 40 -22.65 -10.30 -18.93
CA PRO A 40 -23.08 -8.95 -18.62
C PRO A 40 -22.12 -7.91 -19.22
N HIS A 41 -22.67 -6.92 -19.91
CA HIS A 41 -21.99 -5.64 -20.16
C HIS A 41 -22.16 -4.70 -18.96
N ASN A 42 -21.60 -3.49 -19.06
CA ASN A 42 -21.45 -2.56 -17.94
C ASN A 42 -22.09 -1.18 -18.19
N ASP A 43 -23.12 -1.08 -19.04
CA ASP A 43 -23.72 0.21 -19.48
C ASP A 43 -24.26 1.07 -18.32
N ARG A 44 -24.61 0.46 -17.18
CA ARG A 44 -25.07 1.14 -15.96
C ARG A 44 -24.06 1.04 -14.82
N GLY A 45 -22.85 0.55 -15.10
CA GLY A 45 -21.76 0.42 -14.13
C GLY A 45 -21.94 -0.72 -13.13
N THR A 46 -22.84 -1.67 -13.40
CA THR A 46 -23.16 -2.77 -12.47
C THR A 46 -22.90 -4.17 -13.03
N GLY A 47 -22.11 -4.30 -14.11
CA GLY A 47 -21.83 -5.60 -14.76
C GLY A 47 -21.22 -6.66 -13.82
N VAL A 48 -20.35 -6.24 -12.88
CA VAL A 48 -19.80 -7.13 -11.84
C VAL A 48 -20.90 -7.64 -10.91
N ALA A 49 -21.75 -6.74 -10.39
CA ALA A 49 -22.85 -7.13 -9.53
C ALA A 49 -23.85 -8.03 -10.27
N SER A 50 -24.15 -7.72 -11.54
CA SER A 50 -25.01 -8.53 -12.40
C SER A 50 -24.46 -9.97 -12.55
N ALA A 51 -23.15 -10.13 -12.73
CA ALA A 51 -22.52 -11.45 -12.81
C ALA A 51 -22.57 -12.21 -11.48
N GLU A 52 -22.19 -11.58 -10.35
CA GLU A 52 -22.20 -12.22 -9.04
C GLU A 52 -23.59 -12.67 -8.62
N LEU A 53 -24.60 -11.80 -8.78
CA LEU A 53 -25.99 -12.16 -8.48
C LEU A 53 -26.51 -13.25 -9.43
N ALA A 54 -26.12 -13.24 -10.71
CA ALA A 54 -26.52 -14.27 -11.66
C ALA A 54 -25.93 -15.65 -11.33
N VAL A 55 -24.70 -15.72 -10.82
CA VAL A 55 -24.11 -16.97 -10.31
C VAL A 55 -24.90 -17.46 -9.09
N MET A 56 -25.26 -16.57 -8.16
CA MET A 56 -26.14 -16.94 -7.03
C MET A 56 -27.54 -17.39 -7.48
N ALA A 57 -28.05 -16.85 -8.59
CA ALA A 57 -29.30 -17.23 -9.23
C ALA A 57 -29.25 -18.58 -9.99
N GLY A 58 -28.07 -19.20 -10.09
CA GLY A 58 -27.89 -20.53 -10.66
C GLY A 58 -27.23 -20.58 -12.04
N ALA A 59 -26.59 -19.50 -12.50
CA ALA A 59 -25.69 -19.56 -13.65
C ALA A 59 -24.44 -20.41 -13.35
N ASP A 60 -23.96 -21.16 -14.34
CA ASP A 60 -22.80 -22.07 -14.22
C ASP A 60 -21.50 -21.43 -14.70
N ARG A 61 -21.57 -20.42 -15.56
CA ARG A 61 -20.43 -19.82 -16.26
C ARG A 61 -20.62 -18.32 -16.48
N VAL A 62 -19.53 -17.56 -16.39
CA VAL A 62 -19.49 -16.13 -16.70
C VAL A 62 -18.52 -15.88 -17.86
N GLU A 63 -18.93 -15.09 -18.83
CA GLU A 63 -18.09 -14.54 -19.89
C GLU A 63 -17.74 -13.09 -19.58
N GLY A 64 -16.50 -12.69 -19.83
CA GLY A 64 -16.03 -11.33 -19.58
C GLY A 64 -14.63 -11.10 -20.14
N CYS A 65 -14.03 -9.97 -19.78
CA CYS A 65 -12.66 -9.63 -20.17
C CYS A 65 -11.81 -9.25 -18.96
N LEU A 66 -10.49 -9.40 -19.09
CA LEU A 66 -9.55 -8.82 -18.13
C LEU A 66 -9.72 -7.30 -18.13
N PHE A 67 -9.77 -6.73 -16.93
CA PHE A 67 -10.00 -5.29 -16.69
C PHE A 67 -11.24 -4.69 -17.37
N GLY A 68 -12.23 -5.52 -17.72
CA GLY A 68 -13.52 -5.08 -18.22
C GLY A 68 -13.48 -4.46 -19.62
N ASN A 69 -12.51 -4.83 -20.47
CA ASN A 69 -12.54 -4.41 -21.87
C ASN A 69 -13.79 -4.96 -22.60
N GLY A 70 -14.20 -4.34 -23.70
CA GLY A 70 -15.36 -4.76 -24.50
C GLY A 70 -16.01 -3.58 -25.21
N GLU A 71 -17.18 -3.81 -25.81
CA GLU A 71 -17.90 -2.73 -26.47
C GLU A 71 -18.43 -1.69 -25.46
N ARG A 72 -18.44 -0.40 -25.86
CA ARG A 72 -18.99 0.73 -25.10
C ARG A 72 -18.35 0.88 -23.70
N THR A 73 -19.06 0.43 -22.67
CA THR A 73 -18.69 0.46 -21.25
C THR A 73 -17.95 -0.80 -20.81
N GLY A 74 -17.80 -1.77 -21.72
CA GLY A 74 -17.04 -2.99 -21.51
C GLY A 74 -17.87 -4.19 -21.09
N ASN A 75 -17.22 -5.35 -21.11
CA ASN A 75 -17.73 -6.57 -20.50
C ASN A 75 -17.49 -6.56 -18.99
N VAL A 76 -18.11 -7.49 -18.26
CA VAL A 76 -17.76 -7.71 -16.85
C VAL A 76 -16.25 -8.03 -16.69
N CYS A 77 -15.65 -7.46 -15.64
CA CYS A 77 -14.22 -7.63 -15.36
C CYS A 77 -13.94 -8.99 -14.68
N LEU A 78 -13.24 -9.88 -15.39
CA LEU A 78 -12.87 -11.19 -14.86
C LEU A 78 -11.86 -11.12 -13.71
N VAL A 79 -10.97 -10.12 -13.71
CA VAL A 79 -10.04 -9.90 -12.58
C VAL A 79 -10.81 -9.53 -11.33
N THR A 80 -11.78 -8.62 -11.44
CA THR A 80 -12.62 -8.22 -10.31
C THR A 80 -13.42 -9.41 -9.76
N LEU A 81 -14.07 -10.20 -10.61
CA LEU A 81 -14.83 -11.36 -10.14
C LEU A 81 -13.94 -12.38 -9.42
N ALA A 82 -12.76 -12.68 -9.97
CA ALA A 82 -11.84 -13.64 -9.37
C ALA A 82 -11.29 -13.13 -8.02
N MET A 83 -10.89 -11.86 -7.95
CA MET A 83 -10.36 -11.28 -6.72
C MET A 83 -11.44 -11.04 -5.66
N ASN A 84 -12.70 -10.80 -6.07
CA ASN A 84 -13.83 -10.77 -5.14
C ASN A 84 -14.02 -12.12 -4.45
N LEU A 85 -13.96 -13.24 -5.19
CA LEU A 85 -13.96 -14.59 -4.60
C LEU A 85 -12.76 -14.80 -3.67
N TYR A 86 -11.55 -14.47 -4.13
CA TYR A 86 -10.31 -14.61 -3.35
C TYR A 86 -10.40 -13.87 -2.01
N SER A 87 -10.88 -12.62 -2.03
CA SER A 87 -11.02 -11.79 -0.82
C SER A 87 -11.99 -12.38 0.22
N GLN A 88 -12.90 -13.25 -0.20
CA GLN A 88 -13.85 -13.96 0.67
C GLN A 88 -13.39 -15.39 1.03
N GLY A 89 -12.17 -15.78 0.65
CA GLY A 89 -11.61 -17.10 0.94
C GLY A 89 -12.09 -18.21 0.01
N VAL A 90 -12.65 -17.87 -1.16
CA VAL A 90 -13.04 -18.84 -2.19
C VAL A 90 -11.97 -18.86 -3.28
N ASP A 91 -11.43 -20.04 -3.60
CA ASP A 91 -10.45 -20.21 -4.67
C ASP A 91 -11.09 -19.89 -6.04
N PRO A 92 -10.66 -18.81 -6.74
CA PRO A 92 -11.20 -18.47 -8.04
C PRO A 92 -10.70 -19.39 -9.17
N ARG A 93 -9.76 -20.29 -8.90
CA ARG A 93 -9.03 -21.12 -9.88
C ARG A 93 -8.31 -20.30 -10.95
N LEU A 94 -8.02 -19.03 -10.63
CA LEU A 94 -7.24 -18.08 -11.42
C LEU A 94 -6.23 -17.43 -10.49
N SER A 95 -4.98 -17.27 -10.96
CA SER A 95 -3.91 -16.66 -10.16
C SER A 95 -3.56 -15.27 -10.69
N PHE A 96 -3.42 -14.32 -9.77
CA PHE A 96 -3.01 -12.95 -10.04
C PHE A 96 -1.82 -12.52 -9.18
N SER A 97 -0.92 -13.46 -8.86
CA SER A 97 0.29 -13.21 -8.06
C SER A 97 1.26 -12.21 -8.69
N GLU A 98 1.13 -11.95 -9.99
CA GLU A 98 1.89 -10.92 -10.73
C GLU A 98 0.94 -9.88 -11.36
N MET A 99 0.09 -9.21 -10.55
CA MET A 99 -0.95 -8.32 -11.06
C MET A 99 -0.43 -7.22 -12.00
N ASN A 100 0.70 -6.60 -11.65
CA ASN A 100 1.33 -5.56 -12.49
C ASN A 100 1.69 -6.08 -13.88
N ARG A 101 2.19 -7.32 -13.98
CA ARG A 101 2.50 -7.97 -15.25
C ARG A 101 1.24 -8.23 -16.08
N VAL A 102 0.13 -8.60 -15.43
CA VAL A 102 -1.17 -8.76 -16.09
C VAL A 102 -1.66 -7.42 -16.63
N VAL A 103 -1.54 -6.34 -15.85
CA VAL A 103 -1.85 -4.97 -16.30
C VAL A 103 -1.01 -4.60 -17.52
N GLU A 104 0.31 -4.73 -17.45
CA GLU A 104 1.24 -4.41 -18.55
C GLU A 104 0.88 -5.16 -19.84
N ILE A 105 0.60 -6.45 -19.76
CA ILE A 105 0.20 -7.27 -20.91
C ILE A 105 -1.13 -6.77 -21.48
N VAL A 106 -2.15 -6.54 -20.64
CA VAL A 106 -3.48 -6.12 -21.10
C VAL A 106 -3.45 -4.72 -21.71
N GLU A 107 -2.74 -3.78 -21.10
CA GLU A 107 -2.56 -2.43 -21.66
C GLU A 107 -1.80 -2.48 -23.00
N SER A 108 -0.77 -3.33 -23.10
CA SER A 108 -0.04 -3.54 -24.36
C SER A 108 -0.93 -4.16 -25.45
N CYS A 109 -1.78 -5.14 -25.12
CA CYS A 109 -2.66 -5.76 -26.09
C CYS A 109 -3.79 -4.83 -26.53
N ASN A 110 -4.40 -4.10 -25.60
CA ASN A 110 -5.61 -3.31 -25.86
C ASN A 110 -5.31 -1.87 -26.25
N GLN A 111 -4.11 -1.35 -25.98
CA GLN A 111 -3.75 0.07 -26.14
C GLN A 111 -4.67 1.00 -25.35
N ILE A 112 -5.23 0.50 -24.24
CA ILE A 112 -6.13 1.23 -23.34
C ILE A 112 -5.58 1.03 -21.91
N PRO A 113 -5.34 2.11 -21.15
CA PRO A 113 -4.83 2.01 -19.79
C PRO A 113 -5.87 1.46 -18.83
N VAL A 114 -5.42 0.71 -17.82
CA VAL A 114 -6.23 0.34 -16.65
C VAL A 114 -6.40 1.58 -15.78
N HIS A 115 -7.64 1.88 -15.41
CA HIS A 115 -7.93 3.07 -14.61
C HIS A 115 -7.20 3.01 -13.25
N PRO A 116 -6.60 4.11 -12.73
CA PRO A 116 -5.87 4.11 -11.47
C PRO A 116 -6.66 3.62 -10.25
N ARG A 117 -8.00 3.67 -10.32
CA ARG A 117 -8.92 3.17 -9.27
C ARG A 117 -9.64 1.88 -9.65
N HIS A 118 -9.22 1.19 -10.70
CA HIS A 118 -9.80 -0.09 -11.06
C HIS A 118 -9.61 -1.06 -9.88
N PRO A 119 -10.65 -1.79 -9.44
CA PRO A 119 -10.53 -2.73 -8.33
C PRO A 119 -9.34 -3.68 -8.52
N TRP A 120 -8.61 -3.92 -7.44
CA TRP A 120 -7.48 -4.85 -7.33
C TRP A 120 -6.20 -4.50 -8.10
N ALA A 121 -6.29 -3.82 -9.24
CA ALA A 121 -5.16 -3.61 -10.15
C ALA A 121 -4.82 -2.13 -10.40
N GLY A 122 -5.71 -1.22 -10.03
CA GLY A 122 -5.45 0.21 -10.15
C GLY A 122 -4.26 0.64 -9.30
N SER A 123 -3.43 1.54 -9.82
CA SER A 123 -2.24 2.07 -9.13
C SER A 123 -2.53 2.79 -7.80
N LEU A 124 -3.80 3.12 -7.54
CA LEU A 124 -4.27 3.72 -6.28
C LEU A 124 -5.11 2.77 -5.42
N ALA A 125 -5.32 1.52 -5.85
CA ALA A 125 -6.25 0.59 -5.20
C ALA A 125 -5.85 0.21 -3.77
N TYR A 126 -4.55 0.24 -3.46
CA TYR A 126 -4.02 -0.06 -2.12
C TYR A 126 -3.41 1.16 -1.42
N THR A 127 -3.59 2.35 -1.98
CA THR A 127 -2.92 3.56 -1.50
C THR A 127 -3.71 4.25 -0.39
N ALA A 128 -3.06 4.46 0.75
CA ALA A 128 -3.57 5.26 1.85
C ALA A 128 -2.91 6.64 1.88
N PHE A 129 -3.68 7.67 1.51
CA PHE A 129 -3.24 9.07 1.56
C PHE A 129 -3.45 9.73 2.92
N SER A 130 -4.45 9.27 3.67
CA SER A 130 -4.77 9.84 4.99
C SER A 130 -3.80 9.33 6.04
N GLY A 131 -3.23 10.26 6.82
CA GLY A 131 -2.41 9.91 7.98
C GLY A 131 -3.10 9.02 9.01
N SER A 132 -4.41 9.16 9.22
CA SER A 132 -5.15 8.29 10.13
C SER A 132 -5.28 6.86 9.60
N HIS A 133 -5.42 6.69 8.28
CA HIS A 133 -5.45 5.37 7.65
C HIS A 133 -4.07 4.72 7.71
N GLN A 134 -3.00 5.48 7.45
CA GLN A 134 -1.62 5.01 7.55
C GLN A 134 -1.29 4.55 8.98
N ASP A 135 -1.71 5.30 10.00
CA ASP A 135 -1.53 4.91 11.40
C ASP A 135 -2.27 3.61 11.76
N ALA A 136 -3.51 3.46 11.29
CA ALA A 136 -4.28 2.23 11.51
C ALA A 136 -3.66 1.02 10.81
N ILE A 137 -3.22 1.17 9.56
CA ILE A 137 -2.49 0.14 8.81
C ILE A 137 -1.21 -0.24 9.56
N LYS A 138 -0.42 0.75 10.02
CA LYS A 138 0.79 0.50 10.81
C LYS A 138 0.49 -0.32 12.06
N LYS A 139 -0.54 0.06 12.83
CA LYS A 139 -0.96 -0.70 14.02
C LYS A 139 -1.38 -2.12 13.70
N GLY A 140 -2.06 -2.32 12.56
CA GLY A 140 -2.38 -3.65 12.05
C GLY A 140 -1.13 -4.49 11.79
N PHE A 141 -0.11 -3.93 11.13
CA PHE A 141 1.17 -4.61 10.92
C PHE A 141 1.94 -4.87 12.22
N ASP A 142 1.96 -3.91 13.16
CA ASP A 142 2.65 -4.07 14.45
C ASP A 142 2.01 -5.18 15.31
N ALA A 143 0.69 -5.39 15.20
CA ALA A 143 -0.04 -6.39 15.97
C ALA A 143 -0.05 -7.80 15.35
N ARG A 144 0.09 -7.88 14.01
CA ARG A 144 0.01 -9.14 13.26
C ARG A 144 1.25 -10.01 13.46
N ARG A 145 1.05 -11.33 13.45
CA ARG A 145 2.13 -12.34 13.42
C ARG A 145 2.13 -13.08 12.07
N PRO A 146 3.30 -13.60 11.63
CA PRO A 146 3.37 -14.45 10.44
C PRO A 146 2.43 -15.65 10.56
N GLY A 147 1.64 -15.90 9.51
CA GLY A 147 0.66 -16.99 9.46
C GLY A 147 -0.74 -16.64 9.96
N ASP A 148 -0.92 -15.46 10.58
CA ASP A 148 -2.26 -15.00 10.98
C ASP A 148 -3.15 -14.75 9.75
N ARG A 149 -4.46 -14.93 9.92
CA ARG A 149 -5.46 -14.48 8.95
C ARG A 149 -5.24 -12.99 8.64
N TRP A 150 -5.47 -12.59 7.40
CA TRP A 150 -5.40 -11.19 7.03
C TRP A 150 -6.53 -10.40 7.69
N GLU A 151 -6.17 -9.56 8.66
CA GLU A 151 -7.06 -8.67 9.41
C GLU A 151 -6.46 -7.25 9.46
N MET A 152 -6.33 -6.65 8.28
CA MET A 152 -5.69 -5.33 8.13
C MET A 152 -6.73 -4.23 7.97
N PRO A 153 -6.66 -3.13 8.75
CA PRO A 153 -7.49 -1.97 8.50
C PRO A 153 -7.27 -1.42 7.09
N TYR A 154 -8.36 -1.08 6.39
CA TYR A 154 -8.36 -0.44 5.06
C TYR A 154 -7.77 -1.25 3.90
N LEU A 155 -7.18 -2.43 4.13
CA LEU A 155 -6.65 -3.28 3.07
C LEU A 155 -7.43 -4.60 3.04
N PRO A 156 -8.22 -4.88 1.98
CA PRO A 156 -9.10 -6.05 1.93
C PRO A 156 -8.34 -7.38 1.78
N ILE A 157 -7.14 -7.35 1.20
CA ILE A 157 -6.24 -8.50 1.03
C ILE A 157 -4.81 -8.06 1.33
N ASP A 158 -3.90 -9.01 1.51
CA ASP A 158 -2.48 -8.72 1.54
C ASP A 158 -2.02 -8.29 0.14
N PRO A 159 -1.54 -7.05 -0.08
CA PRO A 159 -1.03 -6.63 -1.38
C PRO A 159 0.08 -7.54 -1.92
N GLN A 160 0.85 -8.21 -1.05
CA GLN A 160 1.88 -9.16 -1.49
C GLN A 160 1.31 -10.38 -2.21
N ASP A 161 0.08 -10.80 -1.89
CA ASP A 161 -0.59 -11.94 -2.53
C ASP A 161 -0.76 -11.76 -4.04
N ILE A 162 -0.75 -10.51 -4.50
CA ILE A 162 -0.89 -10.13 -5.91
C ILE A 162 0.34 -9.44 -6.50
N GLY A 163 1.47 -9.50 -5.78
CA GLY A 163 2.75 -8.92 -6.21
C GLY A 163 2.85 -7.40 -6.02
N CYS A 164 1.99 -6.79 -5.21
CA CYS A 164 2.13 -5.38 -4.81
C CYS A 164 2.99 -5.26 -3.54
N SER A 165 3.91 -4.29 -3.51
CA SER A 165 4.70 -4.00 -2.32
C SER A 165 3.91 -3.17 -1.31
N TYR A 166 4.17 -3.37 -0.01
CA TYR A 166 3.60 -2.51 1.05
C TYR A 166 4.07 -1.05 0.93
N GLU A 167 5.18 -0.81 0.24
CA GLU A 167 5.65 0.54 -0.04
C GLU A 167 4.72 1.31 -0.98
N ALA A 168 4.02 0.61 -1.88
CA ALA A 168 3.02 1.22 -2.75
C ALA A 168 1.76 1.66 -1.98
N VAL A 169 1.56 1.11 -0.78
CA VAL A 169 0.42 1.40 0.10
C VAL A 169 0.55 2.76 0.78
N ILE A 170 1.76 3.14 1.22
CA ILE A 170 1.99 4.37 1.98
C ILE A 170 2.61 5.44 1.10
N ARG A 171 1.77 6.38 0.62
CA ARG A 171 2.21 7.58 -0.10
C ARG A 171 2.37 8.75 0.88
N VAL A 172 3.43 9.54 0.69
CA VAL A 172 3.70 10.73 1.50
C VAL A 172 3.34 12.00 0.73
N ASN A 173 2.40 12.75 1.26
CA ASN A 173 1.92 14.05 0.77
C ASN A 173 1.58 14.97 1.96
N SER A 174 1.04 16.16 1.68
CA SER A 174 0.68 17.15 2.71
C SER A 174 -0.38 16.69 3.72
N GLN A 175 -1.14 15.64 3.40
CA GLN A 175 -2.15 15.02 4.27
C GLN A 175 -1.62 13.80 5.03
N SER A 176 -0.36 13.42 4.79
CA SER A 176 0.24 12.25 5.41
C SER A 176 0.52 12.48 6.89
N GLY A 177 0.31 11.44 7.68
CA GLY A 177 0.45 11.49 9.12
C GLY A 177 1.90 11.40 9.58
N LYS A 178 2.12 11.69 10.86
CA LYS A 178 3.45 11.63 11.51
C LYS A 178 4.14 10.26 11.37
N SER A 179 3.35 9.20 11.22
CA SER A 179 3.80 7.80 11.17
C SER A 179 4.19 7.32 9.76
N GLY A 180 3.66 7.92 8.69
CA GLY A 180 3.85 7.42 7.32
C GLY A 180 5.30 7.52 6.85
N SER A 181 5.93 8.68 7.03
CA SER A 181 7.34 8.90 6.66
C SER A 181 8.30 8.07 7.52
N ALA A 182 8.04 7.98 8.82
CA ALA A 182 8.85 7.18 9.74
C ALA A 182 8.81 5.69 9.42
N TRP A 183 7.64 5.17 9.07
CA TRP A 183 7.49 3.76 8.69
C TRP A 183 8.25 3.45 7.40
N LEU A 184 8.22 4.33 6.40
CA LEU A 184 9.00 4.15 5.16
C LEU A 184 10.51 4.12 5.42
N ILE A 185 11.00 4.96 6.34
CA ILE A 185 12.41 4.97 6.75
C ILE A 185 12.78 3.66 7.49
N GLU A 186 11.89 3.15 8.34
CA GLU A 186 12.09 1.89 9.05
C GLU A 186 12.14 0.69 8.07
N GLN A 187 11.18 0.60 7.14
CA GLN A 187 11.10 -0.52 6.20
C GLN A 187 12.26 -0.52 5.19
N ASN A 188 12.62 0.64 4.64
CA ASN A 188 13.59 0.71 3.55
C ASN A 188 15.05 0.79 4.03
N HIS A 189 15.26 1.26 5.26
CA HIS A 189 16.60 1.53 5.80
C HIS A 189 16.86 0.94 7.19
N GLY A 190 15.89 0.23 7.78
CA GLY A 190 16.04 -0.41 9.10
C GLY A 190 16.12 0.57 10.27
N LEU A 191 15.81 1.85 10.07
CA LEU A 191 15.96 2.90 11.07
C LEU A 191 14.66 3.11 11.87
N LYS A 192 14.63 2.58 13.09
CA LYS A 192 13.53 2.86 14.04
C LYS A 192 13.69 4.23 14.67
N LEU A 193 12.96 5.21 14.16
CA LEU A 193 13.04 6.59 14.64
C LEU A 193 12.38 6.75 16.02
N PRO A 194 13.02 7.40 17.01
CA PRO A 194 12.36 7.76 18.27
C PRO A 194 11.17 8.71 18.06
N ARG A 195 10.17 8.67 18.94
CA ARG A 195 8.91 9.43 18.78
C ARG A 195 9.10 10.93 18.54
N ALA A 196 10.07 11.55 19.23
CA ALA A 196 10.39 12.97 19.02
C ALA A 196 10.95 13.24 17.61
N LEU A 197 11.80 12.34 17.09
CA LEU A 197 12.38 12.43 15.76
C LEU A 197 11.33 12.18 14.66
N GLN A 198 10.39 11.27 14.89
CA GLN A 198 9.25 11.07 13.97
C GLN A 198 8.42 12.36 13.82
N GLN A 199 8.15 13.04 14.94
CA GLN A 199 7.41 14.30 14.95
C GLN A 199 8.16 15.41 14.21
N ASP A 200 9.44 15.60 14.53
CA ASP A 200 10.29 16.58 13.85
C ASP A 200 10.37 16.32 12.34
N PHE A 201 10.66 15.08 11.94
CA PHE A 201 10.79 14.73 10.53
C PHE A 201 9.48 14.91 9.77
N SER A 202 8.34 14.60 10.39
CA SER A 202 7.03 14.79 9.76
C SER A 202 6.73 16.26 9.40
N LEU A 203 7.21 17.22 10.20
CA LEU A 203 7.05 18.64 9.91
C LEU A 203 7.87 19.07 8.67
N HIS A 204 9.09 18.54 8.55
CA HIS A 204 9.94 18.79 7.38
C HIS A 204 9.35 18.19 6.10
N VAL A 205 8.85 16.96 6.20
CA VAL A 205 8.13 16.28 5.12
C VAL A 205 6.93 17.10 4.67
N GLN A 206 6.11 17.57 5.62
CA GLN A 206 4.92 18.37 5.32
C GLN A 206 5.28 19.67 4.60
N HIS A 207 6.25 20.41 5.13
CA HIS A 207 6.75 21.65 4.53
C HIS A 207 7.26 21.45 3.09
N GLU A 208 8.03 20.39 2.83
CA GLU A 208 8.51 20.07 1.48
C GLU A 208 7.35 19.73 0.53
N THR A 209 6.38 18.94 0.98
CA THR A 209 5.21 18.57 0.15
C THR A 209 4.27 19.74 -0.12
N ASP A 210 4.09 20.65 0.84
CA ASP A 210 3.28 21.87 0.68
C ASP A 210 3.93 22.84 -0.30
N THR A 211 5.25 23.00 -0.23
CA THR A 211 6.01 23.92 -1.09
C THR A 211 6.00 23.45 -2.55
N HIS A 212 6.14 22.15 -2.79
CA HIS A 212 6.28 21.60 -4.13
C HIS A 212 4.97 21.08 -4.74
N GLY A 213 3.89 20.97 -3.95
CA GLY A 213 2.57 20.52 -4.38
C GLY A 213 2.52 19.09 -4.93
N LYS A 214 3.56 18.29 -4.65
CA LYS A 214 3.73 16.94 -5.21
C LYS A 214 3.92 15.91 -4.10
N GLU A 215 3.46 14.69 -4.37
CA GLU A 215 3.82 13.52 -3.59
C GLU A 215 5.34 13.36 -3.55
N MET A 216 5.86 12.98 -2.39
CA MET A 216 7.28 12.75 -2.25
C MET A 216 7.62 11.29 -2.55
N THR A 217 8.56 11.08 -3.46
CA THR A 217 9.09 9.74 -3.75
C THR A 217 9.90 9.24 -2.56
N GLN A 218 10.09 7.92 -2.45
CA GLN A 218 10.93 7.34 -1.40
C GLN A 218 12.37 7.88 -1.44
N ASN A 219 12.93 8.04 -2.65
CA ASN A 219 14.26 8.60 -2.81
C ASN A 219 14.31 10.05 -2.28
N ALA A 220 13.32 10.87 -2.65
CA ALA A 220 13.23 12.25 -2.14
C ALA A 220 13.06 12.28 -0.61
N LEU A 221 12.23 11.40 -0.04
CA LEU A 221 12.06 11.25 1.41
C LEU A 221 13.38 10.91 2.10
N TRP A 222 14.14 9.95 1.54
CA TRP A 222 15.43 9.55 2.08
C TRP A 222 16.48 10.65 1.96
N GLN A 223 16.55 11.34 0.82
CA GLN A 223 17.46 12.48 0.65
C GLN A 223 17.13 13.61 1.63
N LEU A 224 15.84 13.91 1.83
CA LEU A 224 15.40 14.89 2.81
C LEU A 224 15.84 14.48 4.23
N PHE A 225 15.62 13.22 4.61
CA PHE A 225 16.05 12.70 5.91
C PHE A 225 17.57 12.85 6.10
N ARG A 226 18.36 12.42 5.10
CA ARG A 226 19.82 12.48 5.17
C ARG A 226 20.34 13.91 5.23
N ALA A 227 19.79 14.80 4.41
CA ALA A 227 20.17 16.21 4.40
C ALA A 227 19.85 16.87 5.74
N ARG A 228 18.67 16.58 6.30
CA ARG A 228 18.21 17.21 7.54
C ARG A 228 18.98 16.75 8.77
N TYR A 229 19.32 15.46 8.84
CA TYR A 229 19.99 14.86 10.00
C TYR A 229 21.47 14.58 9.78
N GLY A 230 22.08 15.18 8.74
CA GLY A 230 23.53 15.17 8.55
C GLY A 230 24.13 13.81 8.18
N LEU A 231 23.34 12.88 7.62
CA LEU A 231 23.82 11.59 7.10
C LEU A 231 24.47 11.76 5.72
N LEU A 232 25.43 12.68 5.63
CA LEU A 232 26.14 13.05 4.41
C LEU A 232 27.39 12.18 4.26
N PRO A 233 27.83 11.86 3.02
CA PRO A 233 29.10 11.15 2.81
C PRO A 233 30.31 11.91 3.36
N GLN A 234 30.25 13.25 3.29
CA GLN A 234 31.22 14.16 3.88
C GLN A 234 30.49 15.24 4.68
N PRO A 235 30.20 14.98 5.96
CA PRO A 235 29.54 15.98 6.79
C PRO A 235 30.53 17.10 7.13
N PRO A 236 30.05 18.36 7.28
CA PRO A 236 30.89 19.48 7.70
C PRO A 236 31.55 19.26 9.06
N LEU A 237 30.98 18.38 9.90
CA LEU A 237 31.51 17.95 11.18
C LEU A 237 31.44 16.42 11.23
N ALA A 238 32.58 15.75 11.40
CA ALA A 238 32.65 14.30 11.54
C ALA A 238 33.44 13.92 12.79
N LEU A 239 32.92 13.00 13.61
CA LEU A 239 33.72 12.35 14.66
C LEU A 239 34.54 11.23 14.00
N LEU A 240 35.87 11.36 14.02
CA LEU A 240 36.79 10.38 13.44
C LEU A 240 37.21 9.31 14.44
N ASP A 241 37.53 9.74 15.66
CA ASP A 241 37.94 8.87 16.75
C ASP A 241 37.53 9.49 18.09
N TYR A 242 37.32 8.65 19.12
CA TYR A 242 37.12 9.13 20.48
C TYR A 242 37.57 8.11 21.53
N GLN A 243 38.03 8.63 22.65
CA GLN A 243 38.33 7.89 23.86
C GLN A 243 37.63 8.54 25.04
N SER A 244 36.98 7.74 25.88
CA SER A 244 36.36 8.22 27.11
C SER A 244 36.85 7.44 28.33
N ASP A 245 37.32 8.16 29.34
CA ASP A 245 37.79 7.59 30.61
C ASP A 245 36.92 8.09 31.77
N SER A 246 36.41 7.15 32.56
CA SER A 246 35.74 7.45 33.83
C SER A 246 36.78 7.57 34.95
N GLN A 247 36.88 8.74 35.55
CA GLN A 247 37.77 9.01 36.68
C GLN A 247 37.13 8.61 38.00
N GLN A 248 37.96 8.32 39.02
CA GLN A 248 37.53 7.79 40.32
C GLN A 248 36.63 8.75 41.12
N ASP A 249 36.59 10.04 40.75
CA ASP A 249 35.76 11.10 41.33
C ASP A 249 34.40 11.25 40.61
N GLY A 250 34.09 10.39 39.64
CA GLY A 250 32.88 10.45 38.84
C GLY A 250 32.97 11.42 37.65
N GLN A 251 34.13 12.03 37.40
CA GLN A 251 34.33 12.83 36.19
C GLN A 251 34.52 11.94 34.95
N LEU A 252 33.99 12.39 33.81
CA LEU A 252 34.20 11.77 32.51
C LEU A 252 35.20 12.63 31.71
N SER A 253 36.33 12.05 31.31
CA SER A 253 37.21 12.66 30.31
C SER A 253 36.84 12.14 28.94
N LEU A 254 36.72 13.02 27.95
CA LEU A 254 36.48 12.68 26.56
C LEU A 254 37.56 13.35 25.70
N GLN A 255 38.32 12.55 24.97
CA GLN A 255 39.18 13.03 23.88
C GLN A 255 38.56 12.59 22.57
N ALA A 256 38.45 13.51 21.61
CA ALA A 256 37.86 13.23 20.32
C ALA A 256 38.70 13.86 19.20
N THR A 257 38.87 13.13 18.12
CA THR A 257 39.36 13.67 16.86
C THR A 257 38.16 13.97 15.99
N LEU A 258 37.97 15.25 15.68
CA LEU A 258 36.91 15.75 14.84
C LEU A 258 37.50 16.15 13.48
N ARG A 259 36.69 16.04 12.43
CA ARG A 259 36.94 16.67 11.13
C ARG A 259 35.95 17.78 10.93
N ILE A 260 36.43 19.01 10.81
CA ILE A 260 35.62 20.22 10.65
C ILE A 260 35.96 20.83 9.29
N ALA A 261 34.97 20.93 8.40
CA ALA A 261 35.12 21.49 7.04
C ALA A 261 36.28 20.90 6.21
N GLY A 262 36.67 19.64 6.48
CA GLY A 262 37.76 18.95 5.80
C GLY A 262 39.10 18.97 6.54
N GLU A 263 39.22 19.75 7.62
CA GLU A 263 40.42 19.81 8.46
C GLU A 263 40.24 18.96 9.72
N ASN A 264 41.29 18.24 10.12
CA ASN A 264 41.27 17.44 11.34
C ASN A 264 41.64 18.31 12.55
N ALA A 265 40.76 18.36 13.55
CA ALA A 265 40.98 19.02 14.82
C ALA A 265 40.89 17.97 15.94
N THR A 266 41.92 17.88 16.78
CA THR A 266 41.88 17.01 17.97
C THR A 266 41.57 17.88 19.18
N THR A 267 40.50 17.57 19.90
CA THR A 267 40.19 18.25 21.16
C THR A 267 41.07 17.66 22.25
N ALA A 268 42.06 18.42 22.71
CA ALA A 268 42.87 18.08 23.87
C ALA A 268 42.78 19.23 24.88
N GLU A 269 41.72 19.28 25.68
CA GLU A 269 41.74 20.04 26.94
C GLU A 269 41.00 19.28 28.05
N PRO A 270 41.58 19.23 29.28
CA PRO A 270 40.92 18.68 30.44
C PRO A 270 39.99 19.73 31.08
N ARG A 271 38.85 19.26 31.62
CA ARG A 271 37.87 19.96 32.47
C ARG A 271 36.67 20.61 31.76
N ALA A 272 35.69 19.78 31.44
CA ALA A 272 34.30 20.18 31.64
C ALA A 272 33.87 19.75 33.05
N THR A 273 33.88 20.68 34.02
CA THR A 273 33.21 20.48 35.31
C THR A 273 31.71 20.47 35.06
N ALA A 274 31.11 19.29 34.90
CA ALA A 274 29.67 19.13 35.01
C ALA A 274 29.30 19.28 36.48
N CYS A 275 28.85 20.47 36.89
CA CYS A 275 28.14 20.65 38.15
C CYS A 275 26.79 19.92 38.07
N CYS A 276 26.79 18.61 38.36
CA CYS A 276 25.56 17.92 38.74
C CYS A 276 25.19 18.40 40.15
N PRO A 277 24.00 19.00 40.37
CA PRO A 277 23.54 19.27 41.73
C PRO A 277 23.33 17.94 42.47
N PRO A 278 23.65 17.85 43.77
CA PRO A 278 23.44 16.63 44.53
C PRO A 278 21.93 16.31 44.62
N PRO A 279 21.55 15.03 44.72
CA PRO A 279 20.17 14.65 44.94
C PRO A 279 19.68 15.21 46.29
N PRO A 280 18.40 15.62 46.40
CA PRO A 280 17.85 16.06 47.68
C PRO A 280 17.89 14.90 48.69
N ALA A 281 18.47 15.16 49.86
CA ALA A 281 18.39 14.27 51.00
C ALA A 281 17.06 14.52 51.74
N GLY A 282 16.23 13.48 51.87
CA GLY A 282 14.98 13.49 52.63
C GLY A 282 13.81 12.93 51.86
#